data_AF-A0A382BJI3-F1
#
_entry.id   AF-A0A382BJI3-F1
#
_cell.length_a   1.000
_cell.length_b   1.000
_cell.length_c   1.000
_cell.angle_alpha   90.00
_cell.angle_beta   90.00
_cell.angle_gamma   90.00
#
_symmetry.space_group_name_H-M   'P 1'
#
loop_
_entity.id
_entity.type
_entity.pdbx_description
1 polymer ?
#
loop_
_entity_poly.entity_id
_entity_poly.type
_entity_poly.pdbx_seq_one_letter_code
_entity_poly.pdbx_strand_id
1 'polypeptide(L)'
;NVLLEINNECDVPLYEHEILCPDRVHELIELAKSISKDGARLLVSTSFTRRMVPTEKVIESSDFILLHGNGMHDPVEITKRVLETRNTTSYTGQPIFFNEDDHFEFENESNNFVAALEQRAGWGFFDPGPGAGGTAAYGNYVDGYQNPPINWTINTPRKESFFWILSKLTGR
;
A
#
# COMPACT_ATOMS: atom_id res chain seq x y z
N ASN A 1 -1.29 16.57 -5.67
CA ASN A 1 -2.12 16.11 -4.54
C ASN A 1 -1.23 15.53 -3.46
N VAL A 2 -1.63 15.62 -2.20
CA VAL A 2 -0.92 15.05 -1.04
C VAL A 2 -1.91 14.19 -0.28
N LEU A 3 -1.51 12.96 0.04
CA LEU A 3 -2.25 12.01 0.88
C LEU A 3 -1.43 11.75 2.14
N LEU A 4 -2.09 11.49 3.26
CA LEU A 4 -1.44 11.20 4.54
C LEU A 4 -1.76 9.78 4.99
N GLU A 5 -0.74 8.94 5.06
CA GLU A 5 -0.76 7.72 5.85
C GLU A 5 -0.27 8.05 7.26
N ILE A 6 -1.15 8.03 8.25
CA ILE A 6 -0.84 8.54 9.60
C ILE A 6 0.06 7.58 10.40
N ASN A 7 0.01 6.30 10.06
CA ASN A 7 0.66 5.22 10.79
C ASN A 7 0.79 3.99 9.87
N ASN A 8 1.96 3.77 9.28
CA ASN A 8 2.20 2.60 8.44
C ASN A 8 2.08 1.33 9.27
N GLU A 9 1.41 0.30 8.74
CA GLU A 9 1.30 -1.04 9.34
C GLU A 9 0.89 -1.02 10.82
N CYS A 10 -0.25 -0.43 11.15
CA CYS A 10 -0.66 -0.18 12.53
C CYS A 10 -0.77 -1.44 13.43
N ASP A 11 -0.75 -2.63 12.87
CA ASP A 11 -0.78 -3.93 13.53
C ASP A 11 0.59 -4.64 13.61
N VAL A 12 1.68 -3.96 13.26
CA VAL A 12 3.05 -4.44 13.51
C VAL A 12 3.29 -4.50 15.02
N PRO A 13 3.87 -5.61 15.56
CA PRO A 13 4.03 -5.80 17.00
C PRO A 13 5.12 -4.90 17.65
N LEU A 14 5.61 -3.89 16.92
CA LEU A 14 6.58 -2.91 17.38
C LEU A 14 5.94 -1.62 17.90
N TYR A 15 4.66 -1.36 17.59
CA TYR A 15 3.96 -0.23 18.20
C TYR A 15 3.63 -0.52 19.67
N GLU A 16 4.22 0.25 20.56
CA GLU A 16 4.05 0.10 22.02
C GLU A 16 2.90 0.96 22.57
N HIS A 17 2.48 2.00 21.84
CA HIS A 17 1.41 2.89 22.26
C HIS A 17 0.08 2.46 21.65
N GLU A 18 -0.92 2.19 22.50
CA GLU A 18 -2.26 1.72 22.06
C GLU A 18 -2.90 2.60 20.99
N ILE A 19 -2.66 3.92 21.03
CA ILE A 19 -3.18 4.89 20.05
C ILE A 19 -2.66 4.65 18.62
N LEU A 20 -1.53 3.95 18.47
CA LEU A 20 -0.95 3.55 17.19
C LEU A 20 -1.40 2.14 16.77
N CYS A 21 -2.22 1.45 17.56
CA CYS A 21 -2.66 0.09 17.29
C CYS A 21 -4.08 0.04 16.68
N PRO A 22 -4.50 -1.08 16.07
CA PRO A 22 -5.73 -1.16 15.27
C PRO A 22 -7.01 -0.75 16.02
N ASP A 23 -7.05 -0.98 17.34
CA ASP A 23 -8.21 -0.68 18.17
C ASP A 23 -8.47 0.84 18.31
N ARG A 24 -7.42 1.66 18.17
CA ARG A 24 -7.47 3.11 18.47
C ARG A 24 -6.90 4.01 17.38
N VAL A 25 -6.18 3.49 16.39
CA VAL A 25 -5.55 4.30 15.31
C VAL A 25 -6.55 5.17 14.53
N HIS A 26 -7.82 4.75 14.45
CA HIS A 26 -8.91 5.55 13.89
C HIS A 26 -9.08 6.92 14.60
N GLU A 27 -8.77 7.04 15.89
CA GLU A 27 -8.76 8.31 16.63
C GLU A 27 -7.71 9.27 16.05
N LEU A 28 -6.56 8.77 15.58
CA LEU A 28 -5.53 9.59 14.93
C LEU A 28 -5.91 10.01 13.52
N ILE A 29 -6.64 9.15 12.79
CA ILE A 29 -7.22 9.53 11.49
C ILE A 29 -8.17 10.71 11.68
N GLU A 30 -9.09 10.63 12.65
CA GLU A 30 -10.02 11.73 12.93
C GLU A 30 -9.32 12.99 13.45
N LEU A 31 -8.29 12.85 14.30
CA LEU A 31 -7.46 13.97 14.74
C LEU A 31 -6.80 14.67 13.54
N ALA A 32 -6.17 13.93 12.64
CA ALA A 32 -5.53 14.50 11.46
C ALA A 32 -6.54 15.17 10.52
N LYS A 33 -7.74 14.58 10.34
CA LYS A 33 -8.83 15.17 9.55
C LYS A 33 -9.36 16.48 10.17
N SER A 34 -9.25 16.66 11.48
CA SER A 34 -9.65 17.91 12.16
C SER A 34 -8.72 19.09 11.88
N ILE A 35 -7.49 18.83 11.42
CA ILE A 35 -6.49 19.85 11.13
C ILE A 35 -6.72 20.38 9.71
N SER A 36 -6.97 21.67 9.60
CA SER A 36 -7.10 22.36 8.31
C SER A 36 -6.25 23.62 8.25
N LYS A 37 -5.83 23.97 7.04
CA LYS A 37 -5.14 25.21 6.73
C LYS A 37 -5.81 25.85 5.52
N ASP A 38 -6.17 27.13 5.65
CA ASP A 38 -6.83 27.90 4.59
C ASP A 38 -8.08 27.20 4.01
N GLY A 39 -8.84 26.51 4.88
CA GLY A 39 -10.05 25.77 4.51
C GLY A 39 -9.83 24.41 3.84
N ALA A 40 -8.57 23.97 3.70
CA ALA A 40 -8.23 22.66 3.15
C ALA A 40 -7.65 21.73 4.23
N ARG A 41 -7.91 20.42 4.09
CA ARG A 41 -7.28 19.36 4.89
C ARG A 41 -6.66 18.30 3.98
N LEU A 42 -5.74 17.51 4.51
CA LEU A 42 -5.25 16.33 3.83
C LEU A 42 -6.30 15.20 3.88
N LEU A 43 -6.26 14.31 2.89
CA LEU A 43 -6.96 13.03 2.94
C LEU A 43 -6.10 12.07 3.76
N VAL A 44 -6.73 11.32 4.67
CA VAL A 44 -6.01 10.54 5.69
C VAL A 44 -6.45 9.08 5.68
N SER A 45 -5.49 8.18 5.89
CA SER A 45 -5.69 6.74 6.08
C SER A 45 -4.56 6.14 6.93
N THR A 46 -4.59 4.82 7.11
CA THR A 46 -3.57 3.99 7.76
C THR A 46 -3.58 2.60 7.09
N SER A 47 -2.48 1.84 7.20
CA SER A 47 -2.36 0.50 6.62
C SER A 47 -2.17 -0.60 7.67
N PHE A 48 -2.21 -1.86 7.23
CA PHE A 48 -2.05 -3.07 8.03
C PHE A 48 -1.04 -4.02 7.36
N THR A 49 -0.11 -4.60 8.12
CA THR A 49 0.93 -5.52 7.63
C THR A 49 0.38 -6.91 7.29
N ARG A 50 -0.72 -7.35 7.93
CA ARG A 50 -1.19 -8.75 7.85
C ARG A 50 -1.91 -9.14 6.56
N ARG A 51 -1.80 -8.36 5.47
CA ARG A 51 -2.52 -8.61 4.19
C ARG A 51 -4.01 -8.83 4.42
N MET A 52 -4.58 -8.06 5.34
CA MET A 52 -5.97 -8.18 5.78
C MET A 52 -6.78 -6.97 5.37
N VAL A 53 -8.10 -7.12 5.39
CA VAL A 53 -9.01 -5.97 5.32
C VAL A 53 -8.88 -5.18 6.62
N PRO A 54 -8.75 -3.83 6.58
CA PRO A 54 -8.72 -3.00 7.78
C PRO A 54 -9.98 -3.18 8.64
N THR A 55 -9.89 -2.81 9.92
CA THR A 55 -11.06 -2.89 10.82
C THR A 55 -12.17 -1.95 10.38
N GLU A 56 -13.43 -2.27 10.70
CA GLU A 56 -14.59 -1.44 10.34
C GLU A 56 -14.40 0.03 10.77
N LYS A 57 -13.88 0.28 11.98
CA LYS A 57 -13.57 1.64 12.47
C LYS A 57 -12.54 2.38 11.62
N VAL A 58 -11.52 1.67 11.12
CA VAL A 58 -10.51 2.26 10.23
C VAL A 58 -11.11 2.56 8.87
N ILE A 59 -11.90 1.64 8.31
CA ILE A 59 -12.59 1.87 7.03
C ILE A 59 -13.53 3.07 7.14
N GLU A 60 -14.33 3.15 8.20
CA GLU A 60 -15.28 4.24 8.46
C GLU A 60 -14.59 5.61 8.57
N SER A 61 -13.45 5.67 9.27
CA SER A 61 -12.72 6.93 9.51
C SER A 61 -11.86 7.39 8.32
N SER A 62 -11.43 6.47 7.45
CA SER A 62 -10.47 6.78 6.39
C SER A 62 -11.09 7.45 5.16
N ASP A 63 -10.36 8.39 4.55
CA ASP A 63 -10.77 9.04 3.28
C ASP A 63 -10.48 8.16 2.04
N PHE A 64 -9.53 7.24 2.17
CA PHE A 64 -9.14 6.22 1.20
C PHE A 64 -8.67 4.99 1.96
N ILE A 65 -8.72 3.80 1.36
CA ILE A 65 -8.33 2.55 2.01
C ILE A 65 -6.96 2.11 1.52
N LEU A 66 -6.06 1.83 2.46
CA LEU A 66 -4.76 1.24 2.18
C LEU A 66 -4.78 -0.26 2.47
N LEU A 67 -4.23 -1.02 1.53
CA LEU A 67 -4.00 -2.46 1.63
C LEU A 67 -2.52 -2.74 1.34
N HIS A 68 -1.99 -3.85 1.84
CA HIS A 68 -0.63 -4.30 1.56
C HIS A 68 -0.64 -5.60 0.75
N GLY A 69 0.23 -5.68 -0.25
CA GLY A 69 0.42 -6.82 -1.14
C GLY A 69 1.69 -7.61 -0.86
N ASN A 70 2.56 -7.15 0.04
CA ASN A 70 3.85 -7.80 0.32
C ASN A 70 3.71 -9.29 0.64
N GLY A 71 4.44 -10.13 -0.10
CA GLY A 71 4.41 -11.58 0.01
C GLY A 71 3.13 -12.23 -0.53
N MET A 72 2.25 -11.50 -1.20
CA MET A 72 1.13 -12.05 -1.96
C MET A 72 1.61 -12.42 -3.36
N HIS A 73 1.71 -13.72 -3.64
CA HIS A 73 2.24 -14.20 -4.92
C HIS A 73 1.14 -14.56 -5.93
N ASP A 74 -0.10 -14.74 -5.48
CA ASP A 74 -1.23 -15.05 -6.35
C ASP A 74 -2.08 -13.79 -6.59
N PRO A 75 -2.15 -13.26 -7.84
CA PRO A 75 -2.96 -12.09 -8.17
C PRO A 75 -4.46 -12.24 -7.86
N VAL A 76 -4.96 -13.48 -7.74
CA VAL A 76 -6.34 -13.75 -7.30
C VAL A 76 -6.56 -13.23 -5.87
N GLU A 77 -5.54 -13.29 -5.01
CA GLU A 77 -5.65 -12.79 -3.64
C GLU A 77 -5.76 -11.27 -3.60
N ILE A 78 -5.07 -10.55 -4.49
CA ILE A 78 -5.22 -9.09 -4.66
C ILE A 78 -6.65 -8.74 -5.01
N THR A 79 -7.21 -9.43 -6.00
CA THR A 79 -8.62 -9.25 -6.40
C THR A 79 -9.56 -9.52 -5.22
N LYS A 80 -9.34 -10.63 -4.51
CA LYS A 80 -10.14 -11.02 -3.35
C LYS A 80 -10.10 -9.96 -2.24
N ARG A 81 -8.94 -9.39 -1.92
CA ARG A 81 -8.80 -8.34 -0.90
C ARG A 81 -9.59 -7.08 -1.23
N VAL A 82 -9.59 -6.66 -2.49
CA VAL A 82 -10.40 -5.51 -2.92
C VAL A 82 -11.89 -5.81 -2.77
N LEU A 83 -12.35 -6.99 -3.18
CA LEU A 83 -13.75 -7.39 -3.08
C LEU A 83 -14.21 -7.52 -1.62
N GLU A 84 -13.40 -8.13 -0.75
CA GLU A 84 -13.70 -8.25 0.68
C GLU A 84 -13.79 -6.87 1.35
N THR A 85 -12.89 -5.95 1.03
CA THR A 85 -12.94 -4.56 1.52
C THR A 85 -14.24 -3.89 1.12
N ARG A 86 -14.65 -4.02 -0.16
CA ARG A 86 -15.89 -3.44 -0.68
C ARG A 86 -17.15 -4.03 -0.08
N ASN A 87 -17.08 -5.27 0.41
CA ASN A 87 -18.19 -5.98 1.04
C ASN A 87 -18.33 -5.69 2.54
N THR A 88 -17.42 -4.93 3.14
CA THR A 88 -17.55 -4.49 4.54
C THR A 88 -18.72 -3.52 4.71
N THR A 89 -19.25 -3.42 5.93
CA THR A 89 -20.41 -2.55 6.17
C THR A 89 -20.00 -1.07 6.15
N SER A 90 -18.77 -0.76 6.56
CA SER A 90 -18.27 0.63 6.64
C SER A 90 -17.70 1.16 5.33
N TYR A 91 -17.59 0.35 4.28
CA TYR A 91 -17.16 0.83 2.98
C TYR A 91 -18.29 1.60 2.29
N THR A 92 -18.00 2.87 1.97
CA THR A 92 -18.96 3.81 1.39
C THR A 92 -18.54 4.32 0.01
N GLY A 93 -17.51 3.71 -0.59
CA GLY A 93 -17.00 4.08 -1.92
C GLY A 93 -15.65 4.79 -1.91
N GLN A 94 -14.91 4.73 -0.80
CA GLN A 94 -13.56 5.26 -0.68
C GLN A 94 -12.62 4.64 -1.76
N PRO A 95 -11.69 5.39 -2.35
CA PRO A 95 -10.65 4.81 -3.22
C PRO A 95 -9.82 3.76 -2.49
N ILE A 96 -9.46 2.67 -3.16
CA ILE A 96 -8.62 1.59 -2.61
C ILE A 96 -7.26 1.62 -3.29
N PHE A 97 -6.18 1.51 -2.51
CA PHE A 97 -4.81 1.51 -3.00
C PHE A 97 -3.99 0.47 -2.25
N PHE A 98 -3.24 -0.36 -2.98
CA PHE A 98 -2.15 -1.12 -2.37
C PHE A 98 -0.93 -0.20 -2.26
N ASN A 99 -0.60 0.33 -1.08
CA ASN A 99 0.54 1.26 -0.96
C ASN A 99 1.90 0.58 -1.00
N GLU A 100 1.94 -0.70 -0.66
CA GLU A 100 3.15 -1.50 -0.62
C GLU A 100 2.88 -2.88 -1.20
N ASP A 101 3.64 -3.29 -2.21
CA ASP A 101 3.64 -4.64 -2.77
C ASP A 101 5.00 -4.95 -3.43
N ASP A 102 5.57 -6.11 -3.09
CA ASP A 102 6.86 -6.62 -3.58
C ASP A 102 6.74 -7.72 -4.64
N HIS A 103 5.60 -7.81 -5.31
CA HIS A 103 5.41 -8.70 -6.45
C HIS A 103 6.02 -8.13 -7.73
N PHE A 104 6.93 -8.88 -8.36
CA PHE A 104 7.78 -8.38 -9.46
C PHE A 104 7.58 -9.07 -10.80
N GLU A 105 6.59 -9.97 -10.94
CA GLU A 105 6.39 -10.74 -12.18
C GLU A 105 5.69 -9.92 -13.27
N PHE A 106 6.20 -8.73 -13.59
CA PHE A 106 5.56 -7.78 -14.49
C PHE A 106 5.47 -8.27 -15.94
N GLU A 107 6.30 -9.24 -16.33
CA GLU A 107 6.25 -9.88 -17.66
C GLU A 107 5.05 -10.83 -17.83
N ASN A 108 4.42 -11.24 -16.72
CA ASN A 108 3.23 -12.08 -16.74
C ASN A 108 1.99 -11.21 -16.99
N GLU A 109 1.10 -11.64 -17.90
CA GLU A 109 -0.17 -10.94 -18.17
C GLU A 109 -1.04 -10.84 -16.91
N SER A 110 -0.98 -11.85 -16.05
CA SER A 110 -1.60 -11.87 -14.73
C SER A 110 -0.52 -11.66 -13.67
N ASN A 111 -0.51 -10.49 -13.05
CA ASN A 111 0.36 -10.14 -11.93
C ASN A 111 -0.41 -9.20 -10.97
N ASN A 112 0.10 -8.99 -9.75
CA ASN A 112 -0.58 -8.18 -8.73
C ASN A 112 -0.91 -6.76 -9.20
N PHE A 113 -0.02 -6.12 -9.95
CA PHE A 113 -0.24 -4.77 -10.47
C PHE A 113 -1.44 -4.75 -11.42
N VAL A 114 -1.50 -5.69 -12.37
CA VAL A 114 -2.64 -5.81 -13.30
C VAL A 114 -3.93 -6.14 -12.54
N ALA A 115 -3.90 -7.11 -11.62
CA ALA A 115 -5.07 -7.51 -10.84
C ALA A 115 -5.66 -6.36 -10.01
N ALA A 116 -4.82 -5.52 -9.40
CA ALA A 116 -5.28 -4.33 -8.69
C ALA A 116 -5.99 -3.35 -9.64
N LEU A 117 -5.40 -3.08 -10.81
CA LEU A 117 -5.96 -2.15 -11.80
C LEU A 117 -7.28 -2.65 -12.41
N GLU A 118 -7.41 -3.96 -12.68
CA GLU A 118 -8.67 -4.56 -13.14
C GLU A 118 -9.81 -4.36 -12.13
N GLN A 119 -9.47 -4.34 -10.83
CA GLN A 119 -10.41 -4.01 -9.77
C GLN A 119 -10.60 -2.51 -9.56
N ARG A 120 -9.97 -1.63 -10.34
CA ARG A 120 -9.95 -0.17 -10.14
C ARG A 120 -9.38 0.22 -8.76
N ALA A 121 -8.44 -0.56 -8.25
CA ALA A 121 -7.59 -0.19 -7.14
C ALA A 121 -6.23 0.28 -7.69
N GLY A 122 -5.56 1.21 -7.01
CA GLY A 122 -4.18 1.52 -7.36
C GLY A 122 -3.18 0.56 -6.70
N TRP A 123 -1.93 0.62 -7.14
CA TRP A 123 -0.88 -0.31 -6.75
C TRP A 123 0.46 0.43 -6.61
N GLY A 124 1.23 0.09 -5.58
CA GLY A 124 2.46 0.76 -5.17
C GLY A 124 3.66 -0.18 -5.23
N PHE A 125 4.69 0.23 -5.97
CA PHE A 125 5.91 -0.56 -6.15
C PHE A 125 6.82 -0.47 -4.92
N PHE A 126 6.95 -1.57 -4.19
CA PHE A 126 7.88 -1.71 -3.07
C PHE A 126 9.03 -2.65 -3.44
N ASP A 127 10.22 -2.09 -3.61
CA ASP A 127 11.43 -2.81 -4.01
C ASP A 127 12.54 -2.64 -2.96
N PRO A 128 12.52 -3.43 -1.88
CA PRO A 128 13.59 -3.40 -0.88
C PRO A 128 14.87 -4.10 -1.39
N GLY A 129 14.95 -4.52 -2.66
CA GLY A 129 16.07 -5.31 -3.17
C GLY A 129 16.03 -6.75 -2.61
N PRO A 130 17.12 -7.25 -1.99
CA PRO A 130 17.17 -8.58 -1.37
C PRO A 130 16.21 -8.80 -0.19
N GLY A 131 15.66 -7.73 0.40
CA GLY A 131 14.70 -7.82 1.52
C GLY A 131 13.26 -8.15 1.09
N ALA A 132 13.01 -8.35 -0.21
CA ALA A 132 11.67 -8.63 -0.72
C ALA A 132 11.18 -10.02 -0.31
N GLY A 133 9.88 -10.27 -0.50
CA GLY A 133 9.20 -11.52 -0.15
C GLY A 133 8.89 -11.64 1.34
N GLY A 134 8.80 -10.52 2.07
CA GLY A 134 8.59 -10.50 3.52
C GLY A 134 9.72 -11.16 4.32
N THR A 135 10.95 -11.15 3.81
CA THR A 135 12.11 -11.77 4.48
C THR A 135 12.70 -10.87 5.55
N ALA A 136 13.40 -11.46 6.52
CA ALA A 136 14.18 -10.71 7.52
C ALA A 136 15.50 -10.15 6.97
N ALA A 137 15.80 -10.35 5.68
CA ALA A 137 17.01 -9.84 5.07
C ALA A 137 16.91 -8.32 4.93
N TYR A 138 17.95 -7.61 5.37
CA TYR A 138 18.05 -6.20 5.07
C TYR A 138 18.19 -6.02 3.56
N GLY A 139 17.43 -5.08 3.01
CA GLY A 139 17.58 -4.65 1.64
C GLY A 139 18.95 -4.03 1.36
N ASN A 140 19.14 -3.54 0.14
CA ASN A 140 20.34 -2.76 -0.19
C ASN A 140 19.99 -1.51 -1.01
N TYR A 141 20.86 -0.50 -0.90
CA TYR A 141 20.67 0.82 -1.48
C TYR A 141 21.00 0.91 -2.98
N VAL A 142 21.67 -0.11 -3.52
CA VAL A 142 22.07 -0.19 -4.93
C VAL A 142 20.91 -0.71 -5.78
N ASP A 143 20.26 -1.78 -5.32
CA ASP A 143 19.24 -2.50 -6.07
C ASP A 143 17.83 -2.05 -5.69
N GLY A 144 17.57 -1.75 -4.41
CA GLY A 144 16.23 -1.37 -3.96
C GLY A 144 15.94 0.13 -4.03
N TYR A 145 14.65 0.49 -4.02
CA TYR A 145 14.18 1.88 -3.91
C TYR A 145 13.88 2.31 -2.46
N GLN A 146 13.94 1.39 -1.48
CA GLN A 146 13.55 1.67 -0.09
C GLN A 146 14.73 1.76 0.90
N ASN A 147 15.97 1.65 0.42
CA ASN A 147 17.15 1.69 1.29
C ASN A 147 17.98 2.96 1.01
N PRO A 148 18.03 3.94 1.94
CA PRO A 148 18.86 5.12 1.78
C PRO A 148 20.36 4.82 1.99
N PRO A 149 21.27 5.46 1.23
CA PRO A 149 21.01 6.43 0.15
C PRO A 149 20.54 5.74 -1.14
N ILE A 150 19.34 6.10 -1.63
CA ILE A 150 18.68 5.37 -2.72
C ILE A 150 19.38 5.60 -4.06
N ASN A 151 19.71 4.51 -4.77
CA ASN A 151 20.06 4.56 -6.18
C ASN A 151 18.81 4.67 -7.06
N TRP A 152 18.49 5.90 -7.48
CA TRP A 152 17.32 6.22 -8.30
C TRP A 152 17.40 5.77 -9.76
N THR A 153 18.55 5.26 -10.21
CA THR A 153 18.70 4.76 -11.59
C THR A 153 17.94 3.45 -11.83
N ILE A 154 17.62 3.15 -13.09
CA ILE A 154 17.07 1.86 -13.52
C ILE A 154 18.25 0.92 -13.78
N ASN A 155 18.81 0.35 -12.71
CA ASN A 155 20.05 -0.44 -12.75
C ASN A 155 19.84 -1.95 -12.59
N THR A 156 18.60 -2.41 -12.44
CA THR A 156 18.27 -3.83 -12.27
C THR A 156 17.19 -4.26 -13.27
N PRO A 157 17.16 -5.54 -13.69
CA PRO A 157 16.08 -6.06 -14.52
C PRO A 157 14.68 -5.87 -13.90
N ARG A 158 14.59 -5.94 -12.57
CA ARG A 158 13.34 -5.69 -11.80
C ARG A 158 12.83 -4.26 -12.02
N LYS A 159 13.71 -3.27 -11.89
CA LYS A 159 13.35 -1.86 -12.14
C LYS A 159 12.97 -1.63 -13.60
N GLU A 160 13.73 -2.22 -14.53
CA GLU A 160 13.44 -2.12 -15.97
C GLU A 160 12.05 -2.69 -16.30
N SER A 161 11.74 -3.88 -15.78
CA SER A 161 10.45 -4.56 -15.98
C SER A 161 9.27 -3.77 -15.40
N PHE A 162 9.43 -3.14 -14.22
CA PHE A 162 8.41 -2.24 -13.66
C PHE A 162 8.10 -1.05 -14.59
N PHE A 163 9.13 -0.35 -15.08
CA PHE A 163 8.91 0.78 -15.97
C PHE A 163 8.41 0.35 -17.35
N TRP A 164 8.78 -0.84 -17.82
CA TRP A 164 8.22 -1.44 -19.02
C TRP A 164 6.71 -1.66 -18.90
N ILE A 165 6.21 -2.34 -17.86
CA ILE A 165 4.76 -2.55 -17.72
C ILE A 165 4.03 -1.22 -17.52
N LEU A 166 4.62 -0.28 -16.77
CA LEU A 166 4.04 1.05 -16.58
C LEU A 166 3.88 1.79 -17.92
N SER A 167 4.86 1.67 -18.82
CA SER A 167 4.78 2.24 -20.18
C SER A 167 3.62 1.65 -20.98
N LYS A 168 3.39 0.34 -20.87
CA LYS A 168 2.30 -0.36 -21.55
C LYS A 168 0.93 0.07 -21.06
N LEU A 169 0.78 0.20 -19.74
CA LEU A 169 -0.48 0.58 -19.09
C LEU A 169 -0.84 2.05 -19.28
N THR A 170 0.17 2.93 -19.37
CA THR A 170 -0.05 4.38 -19.47
C THR A 170 0.05 4.91 -20.91
N GLY A 171 0.54 4.10 -21.85
CA GLY A 171 0.78 4.49 -23.23
C GLY A 171 1.87 5.55 -23.39
N ARG A 172 2.86 5.57 -22.50
CA ARG A 172 3.95 6.55 -22.46
C ARG A 172 5.31 5.90 -22.38
#